data_AF-A0A354EWU9-F1
#
_entry.id   AF-A0A354EWU9-F1
#
_cell.length_a   1.000
_cell.length_b   1.000
_cell.length_c   1.000
_cell.angle_alpha   90.00
_cell.angle_beta   90.00
_cell.angle_gamma   90.00
#
_symmetry.space_group_name_H-M   'P 1'
#
loop_
_entity.id
_entity.type
_entity.pdbx_description
1 polymer ?
#
loop_
_entity_poly.entity_id
_entity_poly.type
_entity_poly.pdbx_seq_one_letter_code
_entity_poly.pdbx_strand_id
1 'polypeptide(L)' 'PWCRLLVDGSSLVTYVEEPLLARDPNPHTIEHPRIQEYLVKRHGHYCSNTPRH' A
#
# COMPACT_ATOMS: atom_id res chain seq x y z
N PRO A 1 -6.66 -12.78 8.17
CA PRO A 1 -5.87 -12.86 6.92
C PRO A 1 -4.69 -11.87 6.99
N TRP A 2 -3.60 -12.16 6.29
CA TRP A 2 -2.38 -11.33 6.33
C TRP A 2 -2.37 -10.35 5.18
N CYS A 3 -2.15 -9.07 5.49
CA CYS A 3 -1.96 -8.02 4.50
C CYS A 3 -0.47 -7.73 4.31
N ARG A 4 -0.08 -7.53 3.05
CA ARG A 4 1.21 -6.96 2.71
C ARG A 4 1.15 -5.44 2.92
N LEU A 5 2.02 -4.92 3.77
CA LEU A 5 2.14 -3.51 4.11
C LEU A 5 3.41 -2.93 3.50
N LEU A 6 3.29 -1.81 2.79
CA LEU A 6 4.40 -1.01 2.28
C LEU A 6 4.69 0.10 3.29
N VAL A 7 5.94 0.23 3.75
CA VAL A 7 6.32 1.24 4.74
C VAL A 7 6.66 2.56 4.06
N ASP A 8 5.90 3.61 4.37
CA ASP A 8 6.13 4.95 3.85
C ASP A 8 7.55 5.47 4.18
N GLY A 9 8.20 6.11 3.22
CA GLY A 9 9.58 6.60 3.34
C GLY A 9 10.66 5.50 3.36
N SER A 10 10.29 4.24 3.10
CA SER A 10 11.21 3.09 3.12
C SER A 10 11.01 2.18 1.90
N SER A 11 11.97 1.32 1.61
CA SER A 11 11.83 0.21 0.66
C SER A 11 11.38 -1.09 1.32
N LEU A 12 11.02 -1.04 2.60
CA LEU A 12 10.65 -2.20 3.40
C LEU A 12 9.20 -2.61 3.16
N VAL A 13 9.00 -3.91 2.99
CA VAL A 13 7.69 -4.55 2.91
C VAL A 13 7.56 -5.48 4.10
N THR A 14 6.44 -5.38 4.81
CA THR A 14 6.13 -6.24 5.95
C THR A 14 4.75 -6.89 5.81
N TYR A 15 4.43 -7.81 6.71
CA TYR A 15 3.17 -8.52 6.75
C TYR A 15 2.54 -8.32 8.12
N VAL A 16 1.29 -7.88 8.12
CA VAL A 16 0.52 -7.66 9.34
C VAL A 16 -0.85 -8.27 9.20
N GLU A 17 -1.45 -8.65 10.33
CA GLU A 17 -2.81 -9.11 10.35
C GLU A 17 -3.77 -7.93 10.12
N GLU A 18 -4.79 -8.13 9.27
CA GLU A 18 -5.85 -7.13 9.02
C GLU A 18 -6.42 -6.44 10.27
N PRO A 19 -6.72 -7.13 11.40
CA PRO A 19 -7.24 -6.46 12.59
C PRO A 19 -6.28 -5.47 13.24
N LEU A 20 -5.00 -5.47 12.89
CA LEU A 20 -4.00 -4.54 13.40
C LEU A 20 -3.87 -3.27 12.52
N LEU A 21 -4.59 -3.20 11.39
CA LEU A 21 -4.55 -2.06 10.48
C LEU A 21 -5.58 -1.01 10.88
N ALA A 22 -5.13 0.24 10.99
CA ALA A 22 -5.99 1.41 11.10
C ALA A 22 -5.95 2.20 9.78
N ARG A 23 -7.07 2.81 9.41
CA ARG A 23 -7.12 3.69 8.24
C ARG A 23 -6.35 4.97 8.55
N ASP A 24 -5.34 5.25 7.74
CA ASP A 24 -4.59 6.49 7.84
C ASP A 24 -5.46 7.68 7.37
N PRO A 25 -5.70 8.70 8.22
CA PRO A 25 -6.46 9.89 7.83
C PRO A 25 -5.61 10.89 7.03
N ASN A 26 -4.31 10.63 6.89
CA ASN A 26 -3.38 11.55 6.28
C ASN A 26 -3.56 11.62 4.74
N PRO A 27 -3.75 12.81 4.15
CA PRO A 27 -3.84 12.96 2.70
C PRO A 27 -2.48 12.96 1.98
N HIS A 28 -1.35 12.80 2.70
CA HIS A 28 -0.04 12.76 2.08
C HIS A 28 0.10 11.60 1.09
N THR A 29 0.96 11.80 0.10
CA THR A 29 1.22 10.78 -0.91
C THR A 29 2.17 9.75 -0.33
N ILE A 30 1.90 8.47 -0.58
CA ILE A 30 2.75 7.37 -0.12
C ILE A 30 4.05 7.41 -0.94
N GLU A 31 5.17 7.65 -0.26
CA GLU A 31 6.51 7.63 -0.82
C GLU A 31 7.15 6.27 -0.57
N HIS A 32 7.01 5.36 -1.55
CA HIS A 32 7.68 4.07 -1.52
C HIS A 32 8.34 3.81 -2.89
N PRO A 33 9.65 3.52 -2.97
CA PRO A 33 10.39 3.45 -4.24
C PRO A 33 9.84 2.38 -5.18
N ARG A 34 9.23 1.32 -4.62
CA ARG A 34 8.59 0.22 -5.37
C ARG A 34 7.07 0.32 -5.43
N ILE A 35 6.48 1.47 -5.10
CA ILE A 35 5.02 1.61 -5.01
C ILE A 35 4.32 1.21 -6.31
N GLN A 36 4.91 1.53 -7.47
CA GLN A 36 4.35 1.23 -8.78
C GLN A 36 4.34 -0.27 -9.13
N GLU A 37 5.18 -1.08 -8.49
CA GLU A 37 5.16 -2.53 -8.67
C GLU A 37 3.91 -3.14 -8.03
N TYR A 38 3.44 -2.55 -6.94
CA TYR A 38 2.35 -3.07 -6.12
C TYR A 38 1.01 -2.39 -6.38
N LEU A 39 1.02 -1.07 -6.61
CA LEU A 39 -0.16 -0.22 -6.69
C LEU A 39 -0.10 0.65 -7.94
N VAL A 40 -1.23 0.76 -8.62
CA VAL A 40 -1.42 1.66 -9.75
C VAL A 40 -2.20 2.88 -9.28
N LYS A 41 -1.65 4.07 -9.50
CA LYS A 41 -2.38 5.31 -9.24
C LYS A 41 -3.34 5.60 -10.40
N ARG A 42 -4.64 5.58 -10.16
CA ARG A 42 -5.69 5.95 -11.11
C ARG A 42 -6.53 7.09 -10.52
N HIS A 43 -6.62 8.21 -11.24
CA HIS A 43 -7.40 9.38 -10.82
C HIS A 43 -7.07 9.88 -9.40
N GLY A 44 -5.79 9.85 -9.00
CA GLY A 44 -5.37 10.27 -7.66
C GLY A 44 -5.49 9.21 -6.56
N HIS A 45 -6.17 8.09 -6.83
CA HIS A 45 -6.32 6.97 -5.89
C HIS A 45 -5.40 5.81 -6.24
N TYR A 46 -4.89 5.09 -5.23
CA TYR A 46 -4.12 3.87 -5.45
C TYR A 46 -5.05 2.66 -5.52
N CYS A 47 -4.88 1.85 -6.56
CA CYS A 47 -5.57 0.58 -6.75
C CYS A 47 -4.55 -0.56 -6.81
N SER A 48 -4.95 -1.77 -6.42
CA SER A 48 -4.12 -2.96 -6.57
C SER A 48 -3.73 -3.20 -8.04
N ASN A 49 -2.44 -3.46 -8.29
CA ASN A 49 -1.92 -3.79 -9.62
C ASN A 49 -2.14 -5.26 -9.99
N THR A 50 -2.60 -6.09 -9.06
CA THR A 50 -2.85 -7.50 -9.30
C THR A 50 -4.12 -7.68 -10.13
N PRO A 51 -4.10 -8.40 -11.27
CA PRO A 51 -5.33 -8.85 -11.90
C PRO A 51 -6.11 -9.68 -10.87
N ARG A 52 -7.38 -9.33 -10.64
CA ARG A 52 -8.30 -10.20 -9.90
C ARG A 52 -8.38 -11.50 -10.70
N HIS A 53 -7.77 -12.56 -10.16
CA HIS A 53 -8.01 -13.92 -10.62
C HIS A 53 -9.43 -14.36 -10.22
#